data_AF-A0A2N2M5Z4-F1
#
_entry.id   AF-A0A2N2M5Z4-F1
#
_cell.length_a   1.000
_cell.length_b   1.000
_cell.length_c   1.000
_cell.angle_alpha   90.00
_cell.angle_beta   90.00
_cell.angle_gamma   90.00
#
_symmetry.space_group_name_H-M   'P 1'
#
loop_
_entity.id
_entity.type
_entity.pdbx_description
1 polymer ?
#
loop_
_entity_poly.entity_id
_entity_poly.type
_entity_poly.pdbx_seq_one_letter_code
_entity_poly.pdbx_strand_id
1 'polypeptide(L)'
;MTDNTLLEITDGRHPVVETTLHDERFVPNDIVMEPGETIRIITGPNMAGKSTFLRQVALIVLMAQIGSFVPANNAKIGLVDRIFTRIGAQDEIHAGQSTFMVEMIETANILNHATPRSLIILDEIGRGTSTYDGLSIAWSVVEFLHNHPRLKSRTFFATHYHELTQLCELLPGVRNYNVAVSETGNTVVFLHKIVPGGADRSYGIHVAQMAGIPRPVISRATEILKQLQESSGSAVKIDSQPSTQMALFPETNPLLDELQGIDLNTISPLEALNILYEWQRKFIVSKK
;
A
#
# COMPACT_ATOMS: atom_id res chain seq x y z
N MET A 1 21.73 -6.35 22.12
CA MET A 1 20.93 -7.47 21.59
C MET A 1 20.05 -8.04 22.68
N THR A 2 18.88 -8.57 22.36
CA THR A 2 17.95 -9.21 23.29
C THR A 2 17.44 -10.55 22.74
N ASP A 3 16.96 -11.44 23.61
CA ASP A 3 16.44 -12.76 23.21
C ASP A 3 14.97 -12.74 22.75
N ASN A 4 14.29 -11.61 22.93
CA ASN A 4 12.92 -11.37 22.46
C ASN A 4 12.92 -10.85 21.00
N THR A 5 11.74 -10.52 20.47
CA THR A 5 11.57 -9.99 19.10
C THR A 5 11.52 -8.46 19.05
N LEU A 6 12.08 -7.77 20.06
CA LEU A 6 12.07 -6.31 20.13
C LEU A 6 12.82 -5.69 18.93
N LEU A 7 12.35 -4.53 18.46
CA LEU A 7 13.08 -3.71 17.52
C LEU A 7 12.87 -2.24 17.89
N GLU A 8 13.85 -1.70 18.61
CA GLU A 8 13.95 -0.29 19.01
C GLU A 8 15.24 0.29 18.44
N ILE A 9 15.13 1.27 17.54
CA ILE A 9 16.24 2.04 16.98
C ILE A 9 15.82 3.51 17.06
N THR A 10 16.64 4.33 17.69
CA THR A 10 16.41 5.78 17.82
C THR A 10 17.44 6.53 16.99
N ASP A 11 16.97 7.49 16.21
CA ASP A 11 17.75 8.24 15.24
C ASP A 11 18.66 7.35 14.35
N GLY A 12 18.09 6.25 13.84
CA GLY A 12 18.79 5.35 12.94
C GLY A 12 19.11 6.03 11.62
N ARG A 13 20.29 5.74 11.06
CA ARG A 13 20.79 6.30 9.80
C ARG A 13 21.28 5.20 8.87
N HIS A 14 21.22 5.42 7.57
CA HIS A 14 21.71 4.44 6.60
C HIS A 14 23.25 4.52 6.54
N PRO A 15 23.98 3.44 6.87
CA PRO A 15 25.45 3.49 7.08
C PRO A 15 26.25 3.93 5.85
N VAL A 16 25.74 3.64 4.64
CA VAL A 16 26.37 4.10 3.39
C VAL A 16 25.88 5.49 2.99
N VAL A 17 24.57 5.67 2.81
CA VAL A 17 23.99 6.92 2.29
C VAL A 17 24.38 8.13 3.14
N GLU A 18 24.44 8.00 4.47
CA GLU A 18 24.82 9.11 5.35
C GLU A 18 26.23 9.65 5.07
N THR A 19 27.14 8.80 4.59
CA THR A 19 28.53 9.18 4.28
C THR A 19 28.70 9.72 2.86
N THR A 20 27.77 9.41 1.96
CA THR A 20 27.83 9.80 0.55
C THR A 20 27.13 11.13 0.24
N LEU A 21 26.33 11.64 1.17
CA LEU A 21 25.68 12.95 1.01
C LEU A 21 26.72 14.05 1.28
N HIS A 22 26.99 14.88 0.26
CA HIS A 22 28.01 15.93 0.34
C HIS A 22 27.41 17.29 0.78
N ASP A 23 26.20 17.61 0.31
CA ASP A 23 25.57 18.92 0.50
C ASP A 23 24.32 18.89 1.39
N GLU A 24 23.87 17.70 1.82
CA GLU A 24 22.67 17.52 2.63
C GLU A 24 22.91 16.62 3.84
N ARG A 25 22.26 16.92 4.97
CA ARG A 25 22.30 16.03 6.14
C ARG A 25 21.31 14.89 5.94
N PHE A 26 21.76 13.66 6.22
CA PHE A 26 20.86 12.51 6.28
C PHE A 26 19.82 12.71 7.39
N VAL A 27 18.55 12.46 7.09
CA VAL A 27 17.44 12.57 8.07
C VAL A 27 17.31 11.24 8.82
N PRO A 28 17.57 11.21 10.14
CA PRO A 28 17.49 9.99 10.92
C PRO A 28 16.04 9.58 11.20
N ASN A 29 15.80 8.26 11.31
CA ASN A 29 14.48 7.68 11.49
C ASN A 29 14.42 6.75 12.70
N ASP A 30 13.32 6.87 13.45
CA ASP A 30 13.04 6.03 14.61
C ASP A 30 12.27 4.78 14.19
N ILE A 31 12.62 3.65 14.79
CA ILE A 31 11.99 2.35 14.57
C ILE A 31 11.71 1.78 15.95
N VAL A 32 10.52 2.05 16.49
CA VAL A 32 10.10 1.55 17.80
C VAL A 32 8.81 0.77 17.61
N MET A 33 8.89 -0.56 17.54
CA MET A 33 7.71 -1.41 17.37
C MET A 33 6.93 -1.52 18.68
N GLU A 34 5.64 -1.20 18.65
CA GLU A 34 4.74 -1.31 19.80
C GLU A 34 4.58 -2.77 20.24
N PRO A 35 4.22 -3.04 21.51
CA PRO A 35 3.83 -4.38 21.93
C PRO A 35 2.69 -4.93 21.07
N GLY A 36 2.95 -6.07 20.41
CA GLY A 36 1.99 -6.70 19.50
C GLY A 36 2.04 -6.19 18.06
N GLU A 37 2.78 -5.12 17.76
CA GLU A 37 3.05 -4.69 16.39
C GLU A 37 4.02 -5.68 15.72
N THR A 38 3.65 -6.14 14.53
CA THR A 38 4.45 -7.07 13.73
C THR A 38 4.66 -6.57 12.31
N ILE A 39 3.75 -5.77 11.76
CA ILE A 39 3.82 -5.30 10.36
C ILE A 39 3.66 -3.79 10.29
N ARG A 40 4.59 -3.13 9.59
CA ARG A 40 4.47 -1.73 9.17
C ARG A 40 4.17 -1.63 7.69
N ILE A 41 3.04 -1.02 7.36
CA ILE A 41 2.72 -0.61 6.00
C ILE A 41 3.21 0.82 5.82
N ILE A 42 4.16 1.02 4.90
CA ILE A 42 4.82 2.30 4.67
C ILE A 42 4.39 2.83 3.31
N THR A 43 3.65 3.93 3.34
CA THR A 43 3.13 4.60 2.15
C THR A 43 3.89 5.89 1.86
N GLY A 44 3.78 6.35 0.62
CA GLY A 44 4.42 7.59 0.17
C GLY A 44 4.99 7.47 -1.24
N PRO A 45 5.44 8.57 -1.85
CA PRO A 45 5.94 8.54 -3.22
C PRO A 45 7.31 7.83 -3.34
N ASN A 46 7.64 7.36 -4.54
CA ASN A 46 8.81 6.50 -4.79
C ASN A 46 10.16 7.18 -4.52
N MET A 47 10.20 8.51 -4.58
CA MET A 47 11.40 9.31 -4.31
C MET A 47 11.50 9.77 -2.84
N ALA A 48 10.57 9.35 -1.98
CA ALA A 48 10.48 9.87 -0.61
C ALA A 48 11.39 9.14 0.39
N GLY A 49 12.29 8.27 -0.08
CA GLY A 49 13.26 7.57 0.79
C GLY A 49 12.74 6.30 1.47
N LYS A 50 11.58 5.75 1.05
CA LYS A 50 11.05 4.47 1.59
C LYS A 50 12.05 3.33 1.48
N SER A 51 12.59 3.08 0.28
CA SER A 51 13.56 2.00 0.05
C SER A 51 14.86 2.22 0.83
N THR A 52 15.29 3.48 1.00
CA THR A 52 16.46 3.83 1.84
C THR A 52 16.19 3.49 3.30
N PHE A 53 15.02 3.85 3.83
CA PHE A 53 14.61 3.50 5.18
C PHE A 53 14.53 1.97 5.39
N LEU A 54 13.94 1.24 4.44
CA LEU A 54 13.87 -0.22 4.49
C LEU A 54 15.27 -0.85 4.54
N ARG A 55 16.16 -0.48 3.61
CA ARG A 55 17.54 -0.97 3.58
C ARG A 55 18.30 -0.60 4.85
N GLN A 56 18.08 0.60 5.39
CA GLN A 56 18.64 1.03 6.66
C GLN A 56 18.27 0.08 7.80
N VAL A 57 16.99 -0.31 7.93
CA VAL A 57 16.54 -1.24 8.99
C VAL A 57 17.31 -2.56 8.91
N ALA A 58 17.36 -3.16 7.71
CA ALA A 58 18.08 -4.42 7.50
C ALA A 58 19.57 -4.31 7.81
N LEU A 59 20.23 -3.24 7.37
CA LEU A 59 21.65 -3.01 7.59
C LEU A 59 21.98 -2.80 9.08
N ILE A 60 21.17 -2.03 9.81
CA ILE A 60 21.38 -1.81 11.25
C ILE A 60 21.27 -3.13 12.02
N VAL A 61 20.26 -3.96 11.70
CA VAL A 61 20.08 -5.28 12.31
C VAL A 61 21.27 -6.20 12.01
N LEU A 62 21.73 -6.24 10.75
CA LEU A 62 22.89 -7.02 10.35
C LEU A 62 24.16 -6.57 11.10
N MET A 63 24.42 -5.25 11.14
CA MET A 63 25.56 -4.65 11.84
C MET A 63 25.55 -4.97 13.34
N ALA A 64 24.39 -4.94 13.99
CA ALA A 64 24.28 -5.30 15.40
C ALA A 64 24.61 -6.79 15.63
N GLN A 65 24.18 -7.68 14.73
CA GLN A 65 24.41 -9.12 14.86
C GLN A 65 25.83 -9.58 14.52
N ILE A 66 26.58 -8.83 13.71
CA ILE A 66 28.02 -9.06 13.52
C ILE A 66 28.85 -8.56 14.72
N GLY A 67 28.24 -7.86 15.69
CA GLY A 67 28.92 -7.29 16.85
C GLY A 67 29.54 -5.91 16.61
N SER A 68 29.13 -5.20 15.56
CA SER A 68 29.58 -3.83 15.28
C SER A 68 28.74 -2.81 16.05
N PHE A 69 29.31 -1.62 16.28
CA PHE A 69 28.47 -0.45 16.54
C PHE A 69 27.55 -0.17 15.34
N VAL A 70 26.41 0.44 15.61
CA VAL A 70 25.38 0.75 14.60
C VAL A 70 25.17 2.27 14.48
N PRO A 71 24.79 2.77 13.30
CA PRO A 71 24.55 4.19 13.06
C PRO A 71 23.19 4.65 13.64
N ALA A 72 23.09 4.68 14.97
CA ALA A 72 21.90 5.10 15.71
C ALA A 72 22.31 5.76 17.03
N ASN A 73 21.45 6.59 17.62
CA ASN A 73 21.69 7.16 18.95
C ASN A 73 21.57 6.08 20.04
N ASN A 74 20.59 5.19 19.90
CA ASN A 74 20.43 4.01 20.74
C ASN A 74 19.69 2.91 19.95
N ALA A 75 20.07 1.64 20.18
CA ALA A 75 19.46 0.49 19.52
C ALA A 75 19.33 -0.71 20.47
N LYS A 76 18.11 -1.23 20.61
CA LYS A 76 17.82 -2.53 21.24
C LYS A 76 17.15 -3.43 20.21
N ILE A 77 17.89 -4.44 19.79
CA ILE A 77 17.50 -5.32 18.69
C ILE A 77 17.44 -6.74 19.22
N GLY A 78 16.26 -7.34 19.08
CA GLY A 78 16.01 -8.75 19.33
C GLY A 78 16.58 -9.61 18.22
N LEU A 79 17.19 -10.74 18.55
CA LEU A 79 17.85 -11.62 17.58
C LEU A 79 16.95 -11.96 16.38
N VAL A 80 17.51 -11.83 15.19
CA VAL A 80 16.93 -12.18 13.90
C VAL A 80 17.66 -13.42 13.38
N ASP A 81 16.90 -14.45 13.01
CA ASP A 81 17.46 -15.67 12.44
C ASP A 81 17.77 -15.51 10.95
N ARG A 82 16.92 -14.79 10.22
CA ARG A 82 17.03 -14.51 8.78
C ARG A 82 16.49 -13.14 8.44
N ILE A 83 17.18 -12.43 7.55
CA ILE A 83 16.70 -11.20 6.92
C ILE A 83 16.25 -11.57 5.50
N PHE A 84 14.97 -11.36 5.22
CA PHE A 84 14.37 -11.55 3.92
C PHE A 84 14.12 -10.19 3.27
N THR A 85 14.53 -10.04 2.02
CA THR A 85 14.34 -8.80 1.28
C THR A 85 13.75 -9.09 -0.09
N ARG A 86 12.62 -8.45 -0.38
CA ARG A 86 12.12 -8.22 -1.73
C ARG A 86 12.23 -6.72 -1.97
N ILE A 87 13.39 -6.28 -2.44
CA ILE A 87 13.64 -4.88 -2.80
C ILE A 87 14.04 -4.89 -4.27
N GLY A 88 13.24 -4.26 -5.13
CA GLY A 88 13.44 -4.31 -6.57
C GLY A 88 14.89 -4.04 -6.97
N ALA A 89 15.50 -4.97 -7.68
CA ALA A 89 16.73 -4.74 -8.41
C ALA A 89 16.35 -4.02 -9.72
N GLN A 90 16.90 -2.83 -9.93
CA GLN A 90 17.04 -2.35 -11.30
C GLN A 90 18.02 -3.32 -11.99
N ASP A 91 17.58 -3.90 -13.10
CA ASP A 91 18.43 -4.54 -14.10
C ASP A 91 19.03 -5.91 -13.79
N GLU A 92 18.24 -6.84 -13.27
CA GLU A 92 18.46 -8.26 -13.59
C GLU A 92 17.42 -8.71 -14.61
N ILE A 93 17.77 -8.54 -15.90
CA ILE A 93 17.11 -9.26 -16.99
C ILE A 93 17.52 -10.72 -16.81
N HIS A 94 16.79 -11.44 -15.95
CA HIS A 94 16.97 -12.87 -15.80
C HIS A 94 16.75 -13.55 -17.15
N ALA A 95 17.61 -14.52 -17.46
CA ALA A 95 17.70 -15.22 -18.74
C ALA A 95 16.40 -16.02 -19.08
N GLY A 96 15.33 -15.30 -19.45
CA GLY A 96 14.06 -15.86 -19.92
C GLY A 96 12.87 -15.84 -18.95
N GLN A 97 12.96 -15.19 -17.77
CA GLN A 97 11.82 -15.06 -16.85
C GLN A 97 11.27 -13.62 -16.79
N SER A 98 9.94 -13.50 -16.72
CA SER A 98 9.27 -12.21 -16.49
C SER A 98 9.69 -11.64 -15.14
N THR A 99 9.91 -10.32 -15.07
CA THR A 99 10.23 -9.61 -13.82
C THR A 99 9.18 -9.86 -12.73
N PHE A 100 7.91 -9.99 -13.13
CA PHE A 100 6.83 -10.34 -12.22
C PHE A 100 6.93 -11.79 -11.70
N MET A 101 7.35 -12.74 -12.53
CA MET A 101 7.55 -14.14 -12.09
C MET A 101 8.66 -14.22 -11.05
N VAL A 102 9.76 -13.51 -11.26
CA VAL A 102 10.89 -13.45 -10.31
C VAL A 102 10.42 -12.89 -8.97
N GLU A 103 9.65 -11.81 -9.00
CA GLU A 103 9.03 -11.23 -7.80
C GLU A 103 8.13 -12.22 -7.05
N MET A 104 7.34 -13.02 -7.77
CA MET A 104 6.50 -14.06 -7.16
C MET A 104 7.34 -15.20 -6.56
N ILE A 105 8.43 -15.62 -7.22
CA ILE A 105 9.35 -16.63 -6.70
C ILE A 105 10.04 -16.13 -5.43
N GLU A 106 10.51 -14.88 -5.42
CA GLU A 106 11.11 -14.26 -4.25
C GLU A 106 10.10 -14.18 -3.09
N THR A 107 8.88 -13.70 -3.38
CA THR A 107 7.81 -13.63 -2.38
C THR A 107 7.48 -15.02 -1.83
N ALA A 108 7.34 -16.02 -2.69
CA ALA A 108 7.11 -17.40 -2.27
C ALA A 108 8.25 -17.94 -1.40
N ASN A 109 9.51 -17.63 -1.73
CA ASN A 109 10.65 -18.03 -0.92
C ASN A 109 10.61 -17.42 0.48
N ILE A 110 10.21 -16.15 0.61
CA ILE A 110 10.03 -15.49 1.90
C ILE A 110 8.94 -16.21 2.70
N LEU A 111 7.76 -16.38 2.11
CA LEU A 111 6.60 -16.96 2.80
C LEU A 111 6.83 -18.41 3.26
N ASN A 112 7.58 -19.20 2.50
CA ASN A 112 7.85 -20.61 2.83
C ASN A 112 8.94 -20.81 3.90
N HIS A 113 9.84 -19.83 4.10
CA HIS A 113 11.03 -20.02 4.93
C HIS A 113 11.18 -19.04 6.09
N ALA A 114 10.35 -17.99 6.16
CA ALA A 114 10.33 -17.08 7.29
C ALA A 114 9.87 -17.78 8.57
N THR A 115 10.37 -17.30 9.70
CA THR A 115 10.02 -17.78 11.04
C THR A 115 9.60 -16.59 11.90
N PRO A 116 9.00 -16.77 13.09
CA PRO A 116 8.60 -15.64 13.94
C PRO A 116 9.74 -14.69 14.34
N ARG A 117 11.00 -15.12 14.21
CA ARG A 117 12.18 -14.29 14.52
C ARG A 117 12.74 -13.56 13.31
N SER A 118 12.25 -13.86 12.11
CA SER A 118 12.75 -13.28 10.88
C SER A 118 12.42 -11.79 10.79
N LEU A 119 13.24 -11.07 10.03
CA LEU A 119 12.98 -9.71 9.59
C LEU A 119 12.63 -9.77 8.11
N ILE A 120 11.46 -9.27 7.74
CA ILE A 120 10.96 -9.28 6.37
C ILE A 120 10.87 -7.84 5.87
N ILE A 121 11.46 -7.58 4.71
CA ILE A 121 11.45 -6.28 4.04
C ILE A 121 10.86 -6.47 2.65
N LEU A 122 9.71 -5.85 2.41
CA LEU A 122 8.99 -5.90 1.14
C LEU A 122 8.91 -4.49 0.56
N ASP A 123 9.29 -4.32 -0.70
CA ASP A 123 9.23 -3.05 -1.42
C ASP A 123 8.46 -3.25 -2.73
N GLU A 124 7.27 -2.68 -2.78
CA GLU A 124 6.39 -2.61 -3.95
C GLU A 124 6.00 -3.95 -4.62
N ILE A 125 5.63 -4.97 -3.84
CA ILE A 125 5.02 -6.20 -4.38
C ILE A 125 3.73 -5.88 -5.15
N GLY A 126 3.51 -6.57 -6.26
CA GLY A 126 2.33 -6.51 -7.11
C GLY A 126 2.47 -5.56 -8.30
N ARG A 127 3.60 -4.87 -8.46
CA ARG A 127 3.74 -3.81 -9.48
C ARG A 127 3.81 -4.28 -10.93
N GLY A 128 4.31 -5.49 -11.17
CA GLY A 128 4.54 -6.01 -12.51
C GLY A 128 3.29 -6.55 -13.22
N THR A 129 2.10 -6.37 -12.64
CA THR A 129 0.83 -6.93 -13.14
C THR A 129 -0.31 -5.90 -13.11
N SER A 130 -1.54 -6.31 -13.42
CA SER A 130 -2.73 -5.46 -13.34
C SER A 130 -2.89 -4.88 -11.93
N THR A 131 -3.40 -3.66 -11.81
CA THR A 131 -3.52 -2.95 -10.52
C THR A 131 -4.30 -3.77 -9.49
N TYR A 132 -5.40 -4.40 -9.90
CA TYR A 132 -6.25 -5.20 -9.01
C TYR A 132 -5.60 -6.53 -8.63
N ASP A 133 -4.92 -7.21 -9.57
CA ASP A 133 -4.20 -8.45 -9.23
C ASP A 133 -3.04 -8.16 -8.28
N GLY A 134 -2.29 -7.10 -8.56
CA GLY A 134 -1.15 -6.67 -7.74
C GLY A 134 -1.58 -6.29 -6.32
N LEU A 135 -2.66 -5.52 -6.19
CA LEU A 135 -3.26 -5.18 -4.89
C LEU A 135 -3.72 -6.44 -4.14
N SER A 136 -4.43 -7.35 -4.83
CA SER A 136 -4.96 -8.57 -4.22
C SER A 136 -3.85 -9.50 -3.70
N ILE A 137 -2.76 -9.62 -4.47
CA ILE A 137 -1.57 -10.38 -4.05
C ILE A 137 -0.91 -9.70 -2.86
N ALA A 138 -0.65 -8.39 -2.93
CA ALA A 138 -0.02 -7.67 -1.83
C ALA A 138 -0.84 -7.75 -0.53
N TRP A 139 -2.17 -7.64 -0.64
CA TRP A 139 -3.10 -7.78 0.47
C TRP A 139 -3.03 -9.16 1.11
N SER A 140 -3.18 -10.21 0.30
CA SER A 140 -3.13 -11.60 0.77
C SER A 140 -1.78 -11.98 1.38
N VAL A 141 -0.67 -11.41 0.89
CA VAL A 141 0.66 -11.57 1.50
C VAL A 141 0.69 -11.00 2.91
N VAL A 142 0.14 -9.80 3.15
CA VAL A 142 0.09 -9.20 4.49
C VAL A 142 -0.81 -10.03 5.41
N GLU A 143 -1.99 -10.43 4.94
CA GLU A 143 -2.90 -11.30 5.71
C GLU A 143 -2.23 -12.62 6.08
N PHE A 144 -1.50 -13.24 5.14
CA PHE A 144 -0.80 -14.49 5.39
C PHE A 144 0.30 -14.30 6.46
N LEU A 145 1.15 -13.29 6.32
CA LEU A 145 2.20 -12.98 7.30
C LEU A 145 1.64 -12.69 8.70
N HIS A 146 0.50 -12.02 8.77
CA HIS A 146 -0.17 -11.65 10.01
C HIS A 146 -0.92 -12.83 10.66
N ASN A 147 -1.78 -13.51 9.91
CA ASN A 147 -2.70 -14.52 10.43
C ASN A 147 -2.02 -15.87 10.66
N HIS A 148 -0.91 -16.13 9.96
CA HIS A 148 -0.28 -17.44 10.06
C HIS A 148 0.34 -17.65 11.46
N PRO A 149 -0.06 -18.71 12.18
CA PRO A 149 0.20 -18.87 13.62
C PRO A 149 1.69 -19.00 13.95
N ARG A 150 2.52 -19.35 12.97
CA ARG A 150 3.98 -19.55 13.12
C ARG A 150 4.84 -18.53 12.35
N LEU A 151 4.26 -17.47 11.80
CA LEU A 151 4.98 -16.57 10.87
C LEU A 151 5.02 -15.11 11.28
N LYS A 152 4.38 -14.69 12.38
CA LYS A 152 4.24 -13.31 12.90
C LYS A 152 5.57 -12.56 13.09
N SER A 153 6.25 -12.31 11.98
CA SER A 153 7.60 -11.80 11.84
C SER A 153 7.56 -10.29 11.80
N ARG A 154 8.64 -9.66 12.22
CA ARG A 154 8.83 -8.22 12.03
C ARG A 154 8.88 -7.93 10.53
N THR A 155 7.89 -7.22 10.03
CA THR A 155 7.71 -6.98 8.59
C THR A 155 7.60 -5.50 8.33
N PHE A 156 8.38 -5.01 7.36
CA PHE A 156 8.28 -3.67 6.83
C PHE A 156 7.90 -3.77 5.37
N PHE A 157 6.74 -3.22 5.01
CA PHE A 157 6.22 -3.26 3.65
C PHE A 157 6.03 -1.85 3.11
N ALA A 158 6.93 -1.40 2.24
CA ALA A 158 6.72 -0.20 1.45
C ALA A 158 5.83 -0.47 0.24
N THR A 159 4.78 0.33 0.07
CA THR A 159 3.80 0.13 -1.00
C THR A 159 3.31 1.45 -1.59
N HIS A 160 2.79 1.37 -2.80
CA HIS A 160 2.08 2.44 -3.49
C HIS A 160 0.56 2.24 -3.48
N TYR A 161 0.09 1.07 -3.01
CA TYR A 161 -1.32 0.78 -2.82
C TYR A 161 -1.83 1.44 -1.54
N HIS A 162 -2.59 2.51 -1.69
CA HIS A 162 -3.19 3.21 -0.55
C HIS A 162 -4.27 2.36 0.12
N GLU A 163 -4.91 1.46 -0.62
CA GLU A 163 -5.94 0.53 -0.15
C GLU A 163 -5.42 -0.37 0.97
N LEU A 164 -4.13 -0.74 0.95
CA LEU A 164 -3.52 -1.56 2.00
C LEU A 164 -3.50 -0.87 3.37
N THR A 165 -3.65 0.45 3.44
CA THR A 165 -3.74 1.17 4.72
C THR A 165 -4.94 0.73 5.55
N GLN A 166 -6.01 0.23 4.92
CA GLN A 166 -7.20 -0.28 5.61
C GLN A 166 -6.89 -1.51 6.49
N LEU A 167 -5.80 -2.24 6.19
CA LEU A 167 -5.42 -3.43 6.94
C LEU A 167 -5.09 -3.14 8.41
N CYS A 168 -4.68 -1.92 8.77
CA CYS A 168 -4.43 -1.60 10.18
C CYS A 168 -5.69 -1.62 11.05
N GLU A 169 -6.87 -1.43 10.44
CA GLU A 169 -8.16 -1.48 11.13
C GLU A 169 -8.65 -2.92 11.27
N LEU A 170 -8.28 -3.79 10.32
CA LEU A 170 -8.73 -5.18 10.24
C LEU A 170 -7.80 -6.15 10.98
N LEU A 171 -6.50 -5.88 10.99
CA LEU A 171 -5.47 -6.82 11.45
C LEU A 171 -4.71 -6.26 12.67
N PRO A 172 -4.94 -6.79 13.88
CA PRO A 172 -4.28 -6.30 15.09
C PRO A 172 -2.77 -6.56 15.08
N GLY A 173 -1.98 -5.49 15.10
CA GLY A 173 -0.52 -5.56 15.01
C GLY A 173 0.03 -5.08 13.67
N VAL A 174 -0.86 -4.75 12.73
CA VAL A 174 -0.53 -3.94 11.55
C VAL A 174 -0.64 -2.45 11.91
N ARG A 175 0.34 -1.66 11.48
CA ARG A 175 0.38 -0.20 11.69
C ARG A 175 0.75 0.51 10.40
N ASN A 176 0.09 1.63 10.15
CA ASN A 176 0.40 2.49 9.01
C ASN A 176 1.46 3.51 9.38
N TYR A 177 2.38 3.71 8.44
CA TYR A 177 3.37 4.76 8.44
C TYR A 177 3.40 5.40 7.06
N ASN A 178 3.80 6.66 7.00
CA ASN A 178 4.02 7.38 5.76
C ASN A 178 5.31 8.18 5.81
N VAL A 179 5.78 8.62 4.65
CA VAL A 179 6.83 9.63 4.59
C VAL A 179 6.21 11.00 4.81
N ALA A 180 6.72 11.74 5.79
CA ALA A 180 6.31 13.10 6.09
C ALA A 180 6.55 14.02 4.88
N VAL A 181 5.51 14.77 4.53
CA VAL A 181 5.49 15.70 3.41
C VAL A 181 5.17 17.09 3.94
N SER A 182 5.92 18.11 3.51
CA SER A 182 5.60 19.51 3.77
C SER A 182 5.08 20.16 2.49
N GLU A 183 3.87 20.73 2.57
CA GLU A 183 3.24 21.48 1.50
C GLU A 183 3.34 22.98 1.81
N THR A 184 4.03 23.76 0.98
CA THR A 184 4.07 25.22 1.07
C THR A 184 3.69 25.81 -0.28
N GLY A 185 2.46 26.34 -0.38
CA GLY A 185 1.91 26.81 -1.65
C GLY A 185 1.76 25.68 -2.67
N ASN A 186 2.41 25.82 -3.83
CA ASN A 186 2.44 24.80 -4.90
C ASN A 186 3.70 23.92 -4.87
N THR A 187 4.47 23.99 -3.78
CA THR A 187 5.72 23.22 -3.64
C THR A 187 5.54 22.16 -2.57
N VAL A 188 5.90 20.93 -2.95
CA VAL A 188 5.88 19.76 -2.08
C VAL A 188 7.33 19.41 -1.77
N VAL A 189 7.68 19.28 -0.48
CA VAL A 189 9.00 18.87 -0.04
C VAL A 189 8.88 17.57 0.77
N PHE A 190 9.63 16.56 0.36
CA PHE A 190 9.71 15.30 1.12
C PHE A 190 10.73 15.45 2.23
N LEU A 191 10.29 15.23 3.47
CA LEU A 191 11.15 15.41 4.65
C LEU A 191 12.02 14.18 4.95
N HIS A 192 11.85 13.08 4.20
CA HIS A 192 12.54 11.80 4.39
C HIS A 192 12.39 11.20 5.81
N LYS A 193 11.43 11.70 6.61
CA LYS A 193 11.08 11.20 7.94
C LYS A 193 9.87 10.28 7.83
N ILE A 194 9.96 9.07 8.36
CA ILE A 194 8.86 8.12 8.48
C ILE A 194 8.07 8.46 9.74
N VAL A 195 6.76 8.68 9.60
CA VAL A 195 5.86 9.06 10.70
C VAL A 195 4.63 8.15 10.73
N PRO A 196 4.00 7.93 11.90
CA PRO A 196 2.77 7.14 11.99
C PRO A 196 1.63 7.76 11.16
N GLY A 197 0.79 6.92 10.57
CA GLY A 197 -0.37 7.30 9.77
C GLY A 197 -0.34 6.74 8.35
N GLY A 198 -1.51 6.64 7.72
CA GLY A 198 -1.61 6.37 6.28
C GLY A 198 -1.29 7.64 5.47
N ALA A 199 -0.93 7.49 4.19
CA ALA A 199 -0.86 8.64 3.29
C ALA A 199 -2.26 8.96 2.74
N ASP A 200 -2.77 10.16 3.02
CA ASP A 200 -4.11 10.60 2.59
C ASP A 200 -4.18 11.05 1.12
N ARG A 201 -3.01 11.21 0.45
CA ARG A 201 -2.92 11.76 -0.91
C ARG A 201 -1.82 11.09 -1.74
N SER A 202 -2.07 10.97 -3.04
CA SER A 202 -1.06 10.58 -4.02
C SER A 202 -0.34 11.81 -4.58
N TYR A 203 0.99 11.83 -4.49
CA TYR A 203 1.82 12.97 -4.89
C TYR A 203 2.40 12.87 -6.31
N GLY A 204 1.91 11.95 -7.15
CA GLY A 204 2.49 11.68 -8.47
C GLY A 204 2.56 12.90 -9.39
N ILE A 205 1.49 13.70 -9.47
CA ILE A 205 1.46 14.93 -10.28
C ILE A 205 2.42 15.99 -9.73
N HIS A 206 2.56 16.10 -8.41
CA HIS A 206 3.52 17.03 -7.79
C HIS A 206 4.96 16.62 -8.07
N VAL A 207 5.27 15.32 -8.06
CA VAL A 207 6.58 14.79 -8.46
C VAL A 207 6.87 15.10 -9.92
N ALA A 208 5.89 14.94 -10.81
CA ALA A 208 6.00 15.34 -12.21
C ALA A 208 6.31 16.85 -12.36
N GLN A 209 5.67 17.70 -11.56
CA GLN A 209 5.94 19.14 -11.56
C GLN A 209 7.39 19.45 -11.09
N MET A 210 7.87 18.77 -10.04
CA MET A 210 9.26 18.90 -9.58
C MET A 210 10.28 18.41 -10.61
N ALA A 211 9.94 17.39 -11.39
CA ALA A 211 10.76 16.90 -12.50
C ALA A 211 10.78 17.85 -13.72
N GLY A 212 10.07 18.98 -13.65
CA GLY A 212 10.05 19.99 -14.71
C GLY A 212 9.11 19.69 -15.88
N ILE A 213 8.13 18.79 -15.69
CA ILE A 213 7.12 18.53 -16.73
C ILE A 213 6.33 19.83 -17.03
N PRO A 214 6.10 20.17 -18.32
CA PRO A 214 5.47 21.44 -18.69
C PRO A 214 4.11 21.67 -18.02
N ARG A 215 3.86 22.92 -17.61
CA ARG A 215 2.61 23.32 -16.92
C ARG A 215 1.33 22.86 -17.62
N PRO A 216 1.18 22.95 -18.96
CA PRO A 216 -0.02 22.46 -19.64
C PRO A 216 -0.28 20.96 -19.43
N VAL A 217 0.77 20.15 -19.35
CA VAL A 217 0.66 18.70 -19.09
C VAL A 217 0.24 18.45 -17.64
N ILE A 218 0.81 19.19 -16.69
CA ILE A 218 0.44 19.10 -15.27
C ILE A 218 -1.03 19.49 -15.05
N SER A 219 -1.48 20.59 -15.66
CA SER A 219 -2.87 21.02 -15.61
C SER A 219 -3.80 19.94 -16.17
N ARG A 220 -3.47 19.38 -17.33
CA ARG A 220 -4.28 18.32 -17.94
C ARG A 220 -4.32 17.04 -17.11
N ALA A 221 -3.18 16.62 -16.54
CA ALA A 221 -3.12 15.45 -15.67
C ALA A 221 -3.99 15.64 -14.41
N THR A 222 -4.04 16.87 -13.86
CA THR A 222 -4.86 17.20 -12.69
C THR A 222 -6.35 17.12 -13.01
N GLU A 223 -6.78 17.60 -14.17
CA GLU A 223 -8.16 17.46 -14.65
C GLU A 223 -8.56 15.99 -14.82
N ILE A 224 -7.71 15.19 -15.47
CA ILE A 224 -7.97 13.76 -15.68
C ILE A 224 -8.06 13.02 -14.35
N LEU A 225 -7.16 13.30 -13.40
CA LEU A 225 -7.20 12.66 -12.08
C LEU A 225 -8.51 12.95 -11.36
N LYS A 226 -8.99 14.20 -11.41
CA LYS A 226 -10.28 14.58 -10.81
C LYS A 226 -11.45 13.81 -11.43
N GLN A 227 -11.47 13.68 -12.77
CA GLN A 227 -12.50 12.91 -13.48
C GLN A 227 -12.45 11.42 -13.10
N LEU A 228 -11.26 10.84 -13.01
CA LEU A 228 -11.08 9.45 -12.59
C LEU A 228 -11.59 9.24 -11.17
N GLN A 229 -11.23 10.10 -10.22
CA GLN A 229 -11.69 10.02 -8.83
C GLN A 229 -13.22 10.12 -8.71
N GLU A 230 -13.86 11.00 -9.48
CA GLU A 230 -15.31 11.13 -9.52
C GLU A 230 -15.98 9.87 -10.12
N SER A 231 -15.37 9.25 -11.13
CA SER A 231 -15.88 8.02 -11.76
C SER A 231 -15.61 6.75 -10.96
N SER A 232 -14.52 6.72 -10.18
CA SER A 232 -14.11 5.58 -9.35
C SER A 232 -14.74 5.57 -7.96
N GLY A 233 -15.54 6.59 -7.60
CA GLY A 233 -16.26 6.69 -6.32
C GLY A 233 -17.31 5.59 -6.05
N SER A 234 -17.42 4.59 -6.94
CA SER A 234 -18.31 3.42 -6.82
C SER A 234 -17.53 2.10 -6.78
N ALA A 235 -16.50 1.97 -5.95
CA ALA A 235 -15.95 0.71 -5.43
C ALA A 235 -14.88 1.09 -4.39
N VAL A 236 -14.82 0.57 -3.17
CA VAL A 236 -14.58 -0.83 -2.82
C VAL A 236 -15.07 -1.03 -1.37
N LYS A 237 -16.16 -1.77 -1.15
CA LYS A 237 -16.42 -2.44 0.13
C LYS A 237 -15.92 -3.87 -0.04
N ILE A 238 -14.77 -4.18 0.53
CA ILE A 238 -14.32 -5.57 0.67
C ILE A 238 -15.06 -6.12 1.89
N ASP A 239 -16.12 -6.89 1.62
CA ASP A 239 -16.72 -7.76 2.63
C ASP A 239 -15.77 -8.94 2.84
N SER A 240 -15.10 -8.93 3.98
CA SER A 240 -14.40 -10.09 4.50
C SER A 240 -15.41 -10.95 5.27
N GLN A 241 -15.84 -12.09 4.70
CA GLN A 241 -16.10 -13.39 5.36
C GLN A 241 -16.66 -14.42 4.34
N PRO A 242 -16.16 -15.67 4.30
CA PRO A 242 -16.89 -16.76 3.70
C PRO A 242 -17.84 -17.34 4.76
N SER A 243 -19.03 -16.76 4.88
CA SER A 243 -20.11 -17.38 5.63
C SER A 243 -21.38 -17.38 4.79
N THR A 244 -21.75 -18.58 4.36
CA THR A 244 -23.05 -18.95 3.84
C THR A 244 -24.12 -18.64 4.89
N GLN A 245 -24.57 -17.39 4.97
CA GLN A 245 -25.82 -17.02 5.62
C GLN A 245 -26.52 -15.96 4.77
N MET A 246 -27.72 -16.32 4.32
CA MET A 246 -28.67 -15.47 3.60
C MET A 246 -28.72 -14.06 4.21
N ALA A 247 -28.43 -13.06 3.39
CA ALA A 247 -29.04 -11.75 3.57
C ALA A 247 -30.55 -11.93 3.34
N LEU A 248 -31.29 -12.14 4.42
CA LEU A 248 -32.73 -11.93 4.46
C LEU A 248 -32.97 -10.44 4.20
N PHE A 249 -33.62 -10.15 3.08
CA PHE A 249 -33.95 -8.86 2.48
C PHE A 249 -32.91 -8.26 1.52
N PRO A 250 -32.98 -8.58 0.21
CA PRO A 250 -32.41 -7.70 -0.80
C PRO A 250 -33.23 -6.41 -0.83
N GLU A 251 -32.58 -5.24 -0.75
CA GLU A 251 -33.20 -4.02 -1.23
C GLU A 251 -33.36 -4.14 -2.75
N THR A 252 -34.49 -4.69 -3.18
CA THR A 252 -34.87 -4.72 -4.59
C THR A 252 -35.18 -3.30 -5.03
N ASN A 253 -34.42 -2.80 -6.00
CA ASN A 253 -34.78 -1.58 -6.70
C ASN A 253 -35.95 -1.93 -7.63
N PRO A 254 -37.19 -1.46 -7.35
CA PRO A 254 -38.38 -1.93 -8.07
C PRO A 254 -38.34 -1.60 -9.57
N LEU A 255 -37.55 -0.59 -9.97
CA LEU A 255 -37.33 -0.24 -11.37
C LEU A 255 -36.49 -1.29 -12.09
N LEU A 256 -35.48 -1.86 -11.42
CA LEU A 256 -34.63 -2.92 -12.00
C LEU A 256 -35.43 -4.21 -12.24
N ASP A 257 -36.36 -4.55 -11.34
CA ASP A 257 -37.23 -5.71 -11.52
C ASP A 257 -38.21 -5.51 -12.69
N GLU A 258 -38.80 -4.32 -12.82
CA GLU A 258 -39.69 -4.00 -13.95
C GLU A 258 -38.94 -3.97 -15.28
N LEU A 259 -37.68 -3.48 -15.30
CA LEU A 259 -36.85 -3.45 -16.51
C LEU A 259 -36.46 -4.86 -16.98
N GLN A 260 -36.15 -5.77 -16.06
CA GLN A 260 -35.81 -7.16 -16.41
C GLN A 260 -36.98 -7.91 -17.07
N GLY A 261 -38.22 -7.50 -16.80
CA GLY A 261 -39.41 -8.11 -17.37
C GLY A 261 -39.77 -7.65 -18.79
N ILE A 262 -39.07 -6.64 -19.35
CA ILE A 262 -39.42 -6.04 -20.64
C ILE A 262 -38.49 -6.53 -21.74
N ASP A 263 -39.07 -7.15 -22.77
CA ASP A 263 -38.36 -7.44 -24.02
C ASP A 263 -38.59 -6.30 -25.02
N LEU A 264 -37.57 -5.46 -25.19
CA LEU A 264 -37.59 -4.31 -26.09
C LEU A 264 -37.83 -4.67 -27.56
N ASN A 265 -37.60 -5.92 -27.96
CA ASN A 265 -37.81 -6.34 -29.35
C ASN A 265 -39.28 -6.66 -29.65
N THR A 266 -40.13 -6.72 -28.63
CA THR A 266 -41.53 -7.14 -28.74
C THR A 266 -42.54 -5.99 -28.60
N ILE A 267 -42.08 -4.83 -28.13
CA ILE A 267 -42.94 -3.67 -27.88
C ILE A 267 -42.81 -2.63 -28.98
N SER A 268 -43.89 -1.89 -29.22
CA SER A 268 -43.87 -0.76 -30.15
C SER A 268 -43.17 0.46 -29.53
N PRO A 269 -42.63 1.38 -30.36
CA PRO A 269 -42.01 2.61 -29.86
C PRO A 269 -42.93 3.47 -28.97
N LEU A 270 -44.24 3.44 -29.22
CA LEU A 270 -45.22 4.17 -28.42
C LEU A 270 -45.42 3.55 -27.03
N GLU A 271 -45.44 2.22 -26.94
CA GLU A 271 -45.51 1.50 -25.66
C GLU A 271 -44.25 1.72 -24.83
N ALA A 272 -43.08 1.71 -25.46
CA ALA A 272 -41.81 2.02 -24.78
C ALA A 272 -41.82 3.44 -24.16
N LEU A 273 -42.33 4.44 -24.90
CA LEU A 273 -42.45 5.81 -24.40
C LEU A 273 -43.45 5.92 -23.24
N ASN A 274 -44.57 5.19 -23.29
CA ASN A 274 -45.55 5.17 -22.20
C ASN A 274 -44.96 4.54 -20.93
N ILE A 275 -44.23 3.43 -21.02
CA ILE A 275 -43.57 2.78 -19.88
C ILE A 275 -42.56 3.74 -19.23
N LEU A 276 -41.72 4.41 -20.04
CA LEU A 276 -40.75 5.39 -19.53
C LEU A 276 -41.42 6.57 -18.81
N TYR A 277 -42.54 7.07 -19.35
CA TYR A 277 -43.32 8.12 -18.71
C TYR A 277 -43.92 7.66 -17.37
N GLU A 278 -44.40 6.43 -17.29
CA GLU A 278 -44.90 5.85 -16.04
C GLU A 278 -43.80 5.68 -14.99
N TRP A 279 -42.62 5.20 -15.37
CA TRP A 279 -41.47 5.11 -14.46
C TRP A 279 -41.03 6.46 -13.94
N GLN A 280 -40.98 7.48 -14.80
CA GLN A 280 -40.66 8.84 -14.38
C GLN A 280 -41.69 9.36 -13.36
N ARG A 281 -42.99 9.10 -13.58
CA ARG A 281 -44.02 9.49 -12.62
C ARG A 281 -43.97 8.66 -11.32
N LYS A 282 -43.61 7.38 -11.39
CA LYS A 282 -43.65 6.47 -10.25
C LYS A 282 -42.43 6.62 -9.34
N PHE A 283 -41.25 6.86 -9.92
CA PHE A 283 -39.98 6.84 -9.20
C PHE A 283 -39.28 8.20 -9.09
N ILE A 284 -39.71 9.23 -9.85
CA ILE A 284 -39.00 10.53 -9.95
C ILE A 284 -39.85 11.72 -9.45
N VAL A 285 -41.06 11.53 -8.88
CA VAL A 285 -41.89 12.67 -8.44
C VAL A 285 -41.33 13.41 -7.22
N SER A 286 -40.66 14.53 -7.56
CA SER A 286 -40.58 15.83 -6.88
C SER A 286 -40.45 15.86 -5.36
N LYS A 287 -39.21 16.12 -4.90
CA LYS A 287 -38.98 16.98 -3.74
C LYS A 287 -39.88 18.22 -3.86
N LYS A 288 -40.79 18.40 -2.91
CA LYS A 288 -41.19 19.74 -2.45
C LYS A 288 -40.28 20.10 -1.28
#